data_AF-A0A660XUK2-F1
#
_entry.id   AF-A0A660XUK2-F1
#
_cell.length_a   1.000
_cell.length_b   1.000
_cell.length_c   1.000
_cell.angle_alpha   90.00
_cell.angle_beta   90.00
_cell.angle_gamma   90.00
#
_symmetry.space_group_name_H-M   'P 1'
#
loop_
_entity.id
_entity.type
_entity.pdbx_description
1 polymer ?
#
loop_
_entity_poly.entity_id
_entity_poly.type
_entity_poly.pdbx_seq_one_letter_code
_entity_poly.pdbx_strand_id
1 'polypeptide(L)'
;YRERLVLELEFHILVRSLLRRISLLSYFHCGRELDLDFRGLIDRAGEVEVVDRGLRWHDWERYSGRQKVRMRLGGFVGSVCFRGDLGEFWPLLVLGQEVHVGKGTSFGLGWYRIEGWSARS
;
A
#
# COMPACT_ATOMS: atom_id res chain seq x y z
N TYR A 1 -29.79 0.65 -0.23
CA TYR A 1 -29.18 -0.21 -1.26
C TYR A 1 -27.68 -0.16 -1.02
N ARG A 2 -27.08 -1.19 -0.41
CA ARG A 2 -25.68 -1.19 0.07
C ARG A 2 -24.78 -1.67 -1.06
N GLU A 3 -24.12 -0.74 -1.76
CA GLU A 3 -23.07 -1.07 -2.71
C GLU A 3 -21.90 -1.72 -1.97
N ARG A 4 -21.81 -3.05 -2.08
CA ARG A 4 -20.68 -3.84 -1.64
C ARG A 4 -19.56 -3.61 -2.66
N LEU A 5 -18.94 -2.43 -2.62
CA LEU A 5 -17.68 -2.18 -3.32
C LEU A 5 -16.59 -2.98 -2.61
N VAL A 6 -16.57 -4.29 -2.84
CA VAL A 6 -15.41 -5.14 -2.53
C VAL A 6 -14.38 -4.81 -3.60
N LEU A 7 -13.64 -3.73 -3.37
CA LEU A 7 -12.48 -3.41 -4.19
C LEU A 7 -11.35 -4.36 -3.77
N GLU A 8 -10.79 -5.08 -4.73
CA GLU A 8 -9.78 -6.10 -4.48
C GLU A 8 -8.39 -5.46 -4.41
N LEU A 9 -7.68 -5.68 -3.30
CA LEU A 9 -6.28 -5.26 -3.15
C LEU A 9 -5.37 -6.42 -3.58
N GLU A 10 -4.95 -6.39 -4.83
CA GLU A 10 -3.93 -7.29 -5.36
C GLU A 10 -2.52 -6.88 -4.91
N PHE A 11 -1.61 -7.84 -4.76
CA PHE A 11 -0.28 -7.58 -4.18
C PHE A 11 0.55 -6.58 -5.01
N HIS A 12 0.51 -6.68 -6.34
CA HIS A 12 1.20 -5.73 -7.24
C HIS A 12 0.70 -4.28 -7.08
N ILE A 13 -0.55 -4.06 -6.63
CA ILE A 13 -1.07 -2.71 -6.35
C ILE A 13 -0.38 -2.13 -5.12
N LEU A 14 -0.21 -2.94 -4.07
CA LEU A 14 0.55 -2.57 -2.87
C LEU A 14 2.01 -2.26 -3.23
N VAL A 15 2.69 -3.16 -3.95
CA VAL A 15 4.09 -3.01 -4.36
C VAL A 15 4.29 -1.75 -5.22
N ARG A 16 3.43 -1.50 -6.21
CA ARG A 16 3.49 -0.28 -7.03
C ARG A 16 3.37 0.98 -6.18
N SER A 17 2.48 0.96 -5.19
CA SER A 17 2.25 2.09 -4.30
C SER A 17 3.45 2.34 -3.36
N LEU A 18 4.09 1.27 -2.87
CA LEU A 18 5.32 1.33 -2.08
C LEU A 18 6.49 1.85 -2.90
N LEU A 19 6.75 1.27 -4.07
CA LEU A 19 7.82 1.69 -4.98
C LEU A 19 7.73 3.18 -5.31
N ARG A 20 6.54 3.66 -5.67
CA ARG A 20 6.31 5.08 -5.94
C ARG A 20 6.67 5.95 -4.74
N ARG A 21 6.23 5.56 -3.54
CA ARG A 21 6.47 6.36 -2.34
C ARG A 21 7.94 6.37 -1.94
N ILE A 22 8.56 5.19 -1.88
CA ILE A 22 9.96 5.03 -1.46
C ILE A 22 10.88 5.74 -2.46
N SER A 23 10.60 5.65 -3.77
CA SER A 23 11.34 6.40 -4.79
C SER A 23 11.26 7.91 -4.56
N LEU A 24 10.07 8.46 -4.29
CA LEU A 24 9.92 9.90 -4.01
C LEU A 24 10.63 10.30 -2.72
N LEU A 25 10.54 9.49 -1.67
CA LEU A 25 11.23 9.77 -0.41
C LEU A 25 12.75 9.76 -0.60
N SER A 26 13.28 8.75 -1.32
CA SER A 26 14.70 8.67 -1.65
C SER A 26 15.16 9.88 -2.46
N TYR A 27 14.39 10.27 -3.47
CA TYR A 27 14.73 11.41 -4.32
C TYR A 27 14.76 12.72 -3.51
N PHE A 28 13.68 13.03 -2.77
CA PHE A 28 13.54 14.33 -2.09
C PHE A 28 14.30 14.44 -0.77
N HIS A 29 14.54 13.34 -0.07
CA HIS A 29 15.14 13.37 1.27
C HIS A 29 16.52 12.72 1.36
N CYS A 30 16.90 11.90 0.38
CA CYS A 30 18.22 11.28 0.32
C CYS A 30 19.05 11.74 -0.88
N GLY A 31 18.47 12.50 -1.81
CA GLY A 31 19.15 12.97 -3.03
C GLY A 31 19.55 11.83 -3.97
N ARG A 32 18.84 10.70 -3.92
CA ARG A 32 19.14 9.50 -4.71
C ARG A 32 17.92 9.01 -5.45
N GLU A 33 18.08 8.71 -6.72
CA GLU A 33 17.12 7.89 -7.45
C GLU A 33 17.35 6.42 -7.11
N LEU A 34 16.26 5.66 -7.05
CA LEU A 34 16.36 4.20 -6.87
C LEU A 34 16.64 3.58 -8.23
N ASP A 35 17.81 2.97 -8.36
CA ASP A 35 18.15 2.16 -9.52
C ASP A 35 17.64 0.73 -9.30
N LEU A 36 16.39 0.50 -9.68
CA LEU A 36 15.69 -0.78 -9.53
C LEU A 36 14.93 -1.11 -10.83
N ASP A 37 14.73 -2.39 -11.11
CA ASP A 37 13.81 -2.82 -12.17
C ASP A 37 12.35 -2.74 -11.67
N PHE A 38 11.78 -1.53 -11.71
CA PHE A 38 10.39 -1.29 -11.28
C PHE A 38 9.40 -2.16 -12.03
N ARG A 39 9.62 -2.38 -13.33
CA ARG A 39 8.69 -3.14 -14.16
C ARG A 39 8.74 -4.62 -13.79
N GLY A 40 9.92 -5.22 -13.76
CA GLY A 40 10.08 -6.62 -13.37
C GLY A 40 9.62 -6.89 -11.94
N LEU A 41 9.84 -5.96 -11.00
CA LEU A 41 9.29 -6.06 -9.64
C LEU A 41 7.76 -6.08 -9.63
N ILE A 42 7.11 -5.21 -10.41
CA ILE A 42 5.64 -5.17 -10.49
C ILE A 42 5.09 -6.42 -11.17
N ASP A 43 5.77 -6.90 -12.23
CA ASP A 43 5.36 -8.10 -12.97
C ASP A 43 5.44 -9.34 -12.07
N ARG A 44 6.55 -9.55 -11.34
CA ARG A 44 6.69 -10.64 -10.35
C ARG A 44 5.73 -10.49 -9.17
N ALA A 45 5.44 -9.27 -8.73
CA ALA A 45 4.41 -9.04 -7.72
C ALA A 45 3.00 -9.42 -8.20
N GLY A 46 2.79 -9.53 -9.51
CA GLY A 46 1.55 -10.03 -10.11
C GLY A 46 1.34 -11.54 -9.91
N GLU A 47 2.41 -12.29 -9.61
CA GLU A 47 2.37 -13.74 -9.37
C GLU A 47 2.01 -14.09 -7.92
N VAL A 48 1.98 -13.09 -7.03
CA VAL A 48 1.64 -13.27 -5.62
C VAL A 48 0.12 -13.30 -5.45
N GLU A 49 -0.37 -14.42 -4.90
CA GLU A 49 -1.78 -14.68 -4.69
C GLU A 49 -2.29 -14.07 -3.39
N VAL A 50 -3.58 -13.71 -3.38
CA VAL A 50 -4.27 -13.32 -2.16
C VAL A 50 -5.04 -14.52 -1.60
N VAL A 51 -4.73 -14.89 -0.37
CA VAL A 51 -5.26 -16.11 0.28
C VAL A 51 -6.34 -15.86 1.31
N ASP A 52 -6.39 -14.66 1.89
CA ASP A 52 -7.47 -14.23 2.77
C ASP A 52 -7.71 -12.73 2.63
N ARG A 53 -8.98 -12.32 2.73
CA ARG A 53 -9.43 -10.94 2.51
C ARG A 53 -10.45 -10.54 3.57
N GLY A 54 -10.02 -9.66 4.47
CA GLY A 54 -10.84 -9.01 5.50
C GLY A 54 -10.99 -7.51 5.29
N LEU A 55 -10.89 -7.01 4.05
CA LEU A 55 -10.91 -5.58 3.72
C LEU A 55 -12.32 -5.03 3.55
N ARG A 56 -12.53 -3.81 4.03
CA ARG A 56 -13.71 -2.99 3.74
C ARG A 56 -13.30 -1.60 3.29
N TRP A 57 -14.08 -1.02 2.37
CA TRP A 57 -13.96 0.39 2.06
C TRP A 57 -14.53 1.23 3.20
N HIS A 58 -13.74 2.17 3.70
CA HIS A 58 -14.18 3.13 4.71
C HIS A 58 -14.05 4.54 4.12
N ASP A 59 -15.20 5.16 3.86
CA ASP A 59 -15.28 6.58 3.50
C ASP A 59 -15.37 7.43 4.77
N TRP A 60 -14.39 8.31 4.95
CA TRP A 60 -14.46 9.38 5.93
C TRP A 60 -14.48 10.73 5.20
N GLU A 61 -15.20 11.70 5.75
CA GLU A 61 -15.22 13.07 5.23
C GLU A 61 -14.52 14.01 6.21
N ARG A 62 -13.54 14.77 5.71
CA ARG A 62 -12.93 15.89 6.46
C ARG A 62 -13.34 17.21 5.84
N TYR A 63 -13.78 18.16 6.66
CA TYR A 63 -13.98 19.53 6.21
C TYR A 63 -12.64 20.30 6.21
N SER A 64 -12.21 20.78 5.04
CA SER A 64 -11.01 21.62 4.90
C SER A 64 -11.37 23.08 5.14
N GLY A 65 -11.00 23.64 6.30
CA GLY A 65 -11.29 25.05 6.63
C GLY A 65 -10.65 26.07 5.68
N ARG A 66 -9.46 25.75 5.12
CA ARG A 66 -8.75 26.61 4.17
C ARG A 66 -9.43 26.66 2.79
N GLN A 67 -9.96 25.53 2.32
CA GLN A 67 -10.56 25.41 0.98
C GLN A 67 -12.10 25.44 1.01
N LYS A 68 -12.72 25.37 2.19
CA LYS A 68 -14.17 25.24 2.43
C LYS A 68 -14.82 24.07 1.67
N VAL A 69 -14.09 22.96 1.51
CA VAL A 69 -14.56 21.75 0.79
C VAL A 69 -14.55 20.54 1.73
N ARG A 70 -15.58 19.68 1.62
CA ARG A 70 -15.59 18.34 2.21
C ARG A 70 -14.72 17.42 1.37
N MET A 71 -13.60 16.99 1.92
CA MET A 71 -12.69 16.03 1.32
C MET A 71 -13.18 14.62 1.66
N ARG A 72 -13.39 13.78 0.64
CA ARG A 72 -13.56 12.34 0.83
C ARG A 72 -12.17 11.72 0.95
N LEU A 73 -11.83 11.26 2.15
CA LEU A 73 -10.64 10.45 2.38
C LEU A 73 -11.11 9.03 2.61
N GLY A 74 -11.34 8.33 1.50
CA GLY A 74 -11.71 6.92 1.48
C GLY A 74 -10.48 6.03 1.36
N GLY A 75 -10.57 4.81 1.91
CA GLY A 75 -9.53 3.80 1.76
C GLY A 75 -9.92 2.45 2.33
N PHE A 76 -9.02 1.48 2.19
CA PHE A 76 -9.18 0.16 2.77
C PHE A 76 -8.87 0.15 4.26
N VAL A 77 -9.71 -0.55 5.03
CA VAL A 77 -9.46 -0.89 6.43
C VAL A 77 -9.73 -2.39 6.61
N GLY A 78 -8.84 -3.09 7.31
CA GLY A 78 -8.96 -4.51 7.58
C GLY A 78 -7.63 -5.25 7.37
N SER A 79 -7.71 -6.55 7.15
CA SER A 79 -6.57 -7.42 6.89
C SER A 79 -6.62 -8.03 5.49
N VAL A 80 -5.45 -8.38 4.97
CA VAL A 80 -5.28 -9.17 3.73
C VAL A 80 -4.07 -10.06 3.92
N CYS A 81 -4.15 -11.30 3.43
CA CYS A 81 -3.05 -12.25 3.48
C CYS A 81 -2.60 -12.60 2.05
N PHE A 82 -1.30 -12.59 1.83
CA PHE A 82 -0.67 -12.88 0.54
C PHE A 82 0.19 -14.15 0.63
N ARG A 83 0.29 -14.88 -0.48
CA ARG A 83 1.11 -16.08 -0.63
C ARG A 83 1.84 -16.07 -1.97
N GLY A 84 3.12 -16.36 -1.94
CA GLY A 84 3.99 -16.42 -3.12
C GLY A 84 5.44 -16.24 -2.71
N ASP A 85 6.31 -15.93 -3.67
CA ASP A 85 7.66 -15.46 -3.36
C ASP A 85 7.60 -14.01 -2.89
N LEU A 86 7.65 -13.83 -1.58
CA LEU A 86 7.58 -12.52 -0.93
C LEU A 86 8.96 -11.99 -0.54
N GLY A 87 10.03 -12.79 -0.72
CA GLY A 87 11.36 -12.50 -0.20
C GLY A 87 11.95 -11.22 -0.80
N GLU A 88 11.83 -11.05 -2.11
CA GLU A 88 12.35 -9.86 -2.82
C GLU A 88 11.62 -8.56 -2.45
N PHE A 89 10.36 -8.66 -2.03
CA PHE A 89 9.53 -7.51 -1.67
C PHE A 89 9.68 -7.11 -0.19
N TRP A 90 10.32 -7.96 0.61
CA TRP A 90 10.43 -7.77 2.06
C TRP A 90 10.98 -6.40 2.48
N PRO A 91 12.05 -5.85 1.85
CA PRO A 91 12.53 -4.51 2.19
C PRO A 91 11.48 -3.41 1.96
N LEU A 92 10.69 -3.53 0.89
CA LEU A 92 9.62 -2.57 0.57
C LEU A 92 8.48 -2.68 1.59
N LEU A 93 8.10 -3.91 1.95
CA LEU A 93 7.03 -4.18 2.90
C LEU A 93 7.38 -3.68 4.30
N VAL A 94 8.59 -3.96 4.79
CA VAL A 94 9.03 -3.51 6.11
C VAL A 94 9.07 -1.98 6.16
N LEU A 95 9.68 -1.33 5.16
CA LEU A 95 9.75 0.13 5.11
C LEU A 95 8.36 0.77 5.02
N GLY A 96 7.42 0.14 4.32
CA GLY A 96 6.05 0.59 4.18
C GLY A 96 5.26 0.70 5.48
N GLN A 97 5.62 -0.06 6.52
CA GLN A 97 5.01 0.07 7.85
C GLN A 97 5.32 1.42 8.51
N GLU A 98 6.54 1.93 8.29
CA GLU A 98 7.00 3.21 8.84
C GLU A 98 6.54 4.38 7.97
N VAL A 99 6.65 4.22 6.65
CA VAL A 99 6.36 5.34 5.74
C VAL A 99 4.89 5.41 5.37
N HIS A 100 4.06 4.40 5.62
CA HIS A 100 2.69 4.26 5.08
C HIS A 100 2.69 4.08 3.55
N VAL A 101 1.52 3.84 2.94
CA VAL A 101 1.38 3.64 1.49
C VAL A 101 0.17 4.35 0.89
N GLY A 102 0.24 4.71 -0.40
CA GLY A 102 -0.90 5.29 -1.12
C GLY A 102 -1.04 6.81 -0.94
N LYS A 103 -2.28 7.30 -1.05
CA LYS A 103 -2.59 8.75 -1.00
C LYS A 103 -2.93 9.19 0.42
N GLY A 104 -2.59 10.43 0.75
CA GLY A 104 -2.94 11.03 2.04
C GLY A 104 -2.15 10.48 3.24
N THR A 105 -0.96 9.92 3.00
CA THR A 105 -0.06 9.43 4.06
C THR A 105 0.30 10.52 5.08
N SER A 106 0.45 11.78 4.65
CA SER A 106 0.64 12.92 5.56
C SER A 106 -0.55 13.21 6.48
N PHE A 107 -1.73 12.63 6.20
CA PHE A 107 -2.91 12.67 7.07
C PHE A 107 -3.08 11.38 7.89
N GLY A 108 -2.04 10.54 7.96
CA GLY A 108 -2.06 9.27 8.70
C GLY A 108 -2.70 8.10 7.95
N LEU A 109 -3.09 8.27 6.69
CA LEU A 109 -3.71 7.19 5.90
C LEU A 109 -2.68 6.19 5.37
N GLY A 110 -3.16 4.99 5.05
CA GLY A 110 -2.35 3.96 4.41
C GLY A 110 -1.30 3.33 5.30
N TRP A 111 -1.41 3.48 6.62
CA TRP A 111 -0.61 2.73 7.56
C TRP A 111 -1.04 1.25 7.56
N TYR A 112 -0.07 0.36 7.69
CA TYR A 112 -0.31 -1.06 7.89
C TYR A 112 0.78 -1.66 8.78
N ARG A 113 0.52 -2.88 9.26
CA ARG A 113 1.48 -3.71 9.96
C ARG A 113 1.47 -5.12 9.35
N ILE A 114 2.63 -5.75 9.30
CA ILE A 114 2.77 -7.15 8.88
C ILE A 114 2.52 -8.03 10.09
N GLU A 115 1.55 -8.94 9.99
CA GLU A 115 1.23 -9.92 11.03
C GLU A 115 1.53 -11.32 10.52
N GLY A 116 2.48 -12.01 11.15
CA GLY A 116 2.92 -13.33 10.74
C GLY A 116 3.80 -13.29 9.48
N TRP A 117 4.95 -13.95 9.56
CA TRP A 117 5.80 -14.24 8.42
C TRP A 117 6.29 -15.67 8.58
N SER A 118 6.17 -16.46 7.52
CA SER A 118 6.74 -17.81 7.47
C SER A 118 7.47 -17.96 6.15
N ALA A 119 8.79 -17.81 6.18
CA ALA A 119 9.62 -18.30 5.08
C ALA A 119 9.56 -19.84 5.11
N ARG A 120 8.79 -20.45 4.21
CA ARG A 120 9.00 -21.88 3.93
C ARG A 120 10.20 -21.96 3.00
N SER A 121 11.23 -22.64 3.49
CA SER A 121 12.40 -23.09 2.73
C SER A 121 12.02 -24.16 1.73
#